data_AF-A0A1I1R429-F1
#
_entry.id   AF-A0A1I1R429-F1
#
_cell.length_a   1.000
_cell.length_b   1.000
_cell.length_c   1.000
_cell.angle_alpha   90.00
_cell.angle_beta   90.00
_cell.angle_gamma   90.00
#
_symmetry.space_group_name_H-M   'P 1'
#
loop_
_entity.id
_entity.type
_entity.pdbx_description
1 polymer ?
#
loop_
_entity_poly.entity_id
_entity_poly.type
_entity_poly.pdbx_seq_one_letter_code
_entity_poly.pdbx_strand_id
1 'polypeptide(L)'
;MTMPKTPNFAEVPTDYPHRMAYGAVSGYQPKLLLTSSPDGKFYSPGNAPEERCHDWQYSATLVSAMVNKCLESKAGKRSHLSETEIISQYYQRAVAAGGRYGTEEQLKWTFTKVAEALAWPLPEL
;
A
#
# COMPACT_ATOMS: atom_id res chain seq x y z
N MET A 1 -23.35 16.89 -24.24
CA MET A 1 -23.25 16.07 -23.01
C MET A 1 -21.96 15.29 -23.10
N THR A 2 -20.87 15.85 -22.57
CA THR A 2 -19.53 15.26 -22.61
C THR A 2 -19.50 14.09 -21.64
N MET A 3 -19.21 12.88 -22.13
CA MET A 3 -18.98 11.72 -21.27
C MET A 3 -17.96 12.09 -20.18
N PRO A 4 -18.18 11.74 -18.90
CA PRO A 4 -17.16 11.94 -17.89
C PRO A 4 -15.94 11.14 -18.32
N LYS A 5 -14.80 11.84 -18.43
CA LYS A 5 -13.47 11.28 -18.68
C LYS A 5 -13.30 10.08 -17.74
N THR A 6 -13.35 8.87 -18.29
CA THR A 6 -13.10 7.64 -17.52
C THR A 6 -11.80 7.86 -16.77
N PRO A 7 -11.78 7.77 -15.42
CA PRO A 7 -10.54 7.96 -14.69
C PRO A 7 -9.54 6.92 -15.20
N ASN A 8 -8.33 7.35 -15.54
CA ASN A 8 -7.32 6.44 -16.07
C ASN A 8 -6.73 5.62 -14.92
N PHE A 9 -7.39 4.53 -14.56
CA PHE A 9 -6.95 3.62 -13.50
C PHE A 9 -5.74 2.76 -13.92
N ALA A 10 -5.24 2.89 -15.15
CA ALA A 10 -4.10 2.15 -15.67
C ALA A 10 -2.75 2.56 -15.04
N GLU A 11 -2.74 3.58 -14.19
CA GLU A 11 -1.54 4.05 -13.51
C GLU A 11 -1.11 3.14 -12.35
N VAL A 12 -2.00 2.28 -11.85
CA VAL A 12 -1.66 1.37 -10.74
C VAL A 12 -0.67 0.31 -11.22
N PRO A 13 0.51 0.18 -10.58
CA PRO A 13 1.47 -0.86 -10.89
C PRO A 13 0.90 -2.27 -10.77
N THR A 14 1.34 -3.17 -11.64
CA THR A 14 0.90 -4.58 -11.64
C THR A 14 1.35 -5.33 -10.38
N ASP A 15 2.44 -4.89 -9.74
CA ASP A 15 2.98 -5.45 -8.50
C ASP A 15 2.33 -4.88 -7.24
N TYR A 16 1.45 -3.87 -7.36
CA TYR A 16 0.74 -3.33 -6.21
C TYR A 16 -0.20 -4.41 -5.61
N PRO A 17 -0.19 -4.64 -4.29
CA PRO A 17 -0.94 -5.75 -3.72
C PRO A 17 -2.45 -5.54 -3.75
N HIS A 18 -3.17 -6.64 -3.97
CA HIS A 18 -4.62 -6.70 -3.81
C HIS A 18 -4.99 -6.78 -2.33
N ARG A 19 -6.14 -6.21 -1.95
CA ARG A 19 -6.69 -6.44 -0.61
C ARG A 19 -7.24 -7.86 -0.52
N MET A 20 -6.80 -8.61 0.47
CA MET A 20 -7.42 -9.90 0.79
C MET A 20 -8.74 -9.66 1.52
N ALA A 21 -9.84 -10.15 0.95
CA ALA A 21 -11.13 -10.21 1.61
C ALA A 21 -11.33 -11.63 2.19
N TYR A 22 -11.36 -11.77 3.51
CA TYR A 22 -11.69 -13.03 4.15
C TYR A 22 -13.21 -13.24 4.12
N GLY A 23 -13.66 -14.33 3.49
CA GLY A 23 -15.05 -14.79 3.60
C GLY A 23 -15.36 -15.33 5.00
N ALA A 24 -16.66 -15.42 5.33
CA ALA A 24 -17.12 -15.81 6.67
C ALA A 24 -16.64 -17.21 7.13
N VAL A 25 -16.46 -17.34 8.44
CA VAL A 25 -16.09 -18.55 9.18
C VAL A 25 -17.22 -19.61 9.11
N SER A 26 -16.85 -20.89 9.17
CA SER A 26 -17.72 -22.08 9.10
C SER A 26 -19.05 -21.95 9.88
N GLY A 27 -20.17 -22.29 9.23
CA GLY A 27 -21.52 -22.31 9.81
C GLY A 27 -22.49 -21.28 9.21
N TYR A 28 -22.00 -20.36 8.38
CA TYR A 28 -22.79 -19.33 7.69
C TYR A 28 -22.60 -19.50 6.17
N GLN A 29 -23.67 -19.44 5.37
CA GLN A 29 -23.58 -19.57 3.91
C GLN A 29 -22.49 -18.63 3.34
N PRO A 30 -21.64 -19.08 2.40
CA PRO A 30 -20.61 -18.24 1.81
C PRO A 30 -21.27 -17.13 0.99
N LYS A 31 -21.45 -15.97 1.61
CA LYS A 31 -21.83 -14.74 0.91
C LYS A 31 -20.55 -14.22 0.28
N LEU A 32 -20.41 -14.40 -1.04
CA LEU A 32 -19.41 -13.71 -1.83
C LEU A 32 -19.58 -12.21 -1.58
N LEU A 33 -18.61 -11.59 -0.90
CA LEU A 33 -18.60 -10.16 -0.68
C LEU A 33 -18.11 -9.50 -1.96
N LEU A 34 -19.02 -8.84 -2.67
CA LEU A 34 -18.76 -8.14 -3.91
C LEU A 34 -19.27 -6.71 -3.81
N THR A 35 -18.51 -5.77 -4.36
CA THR A 35 -18.91 -4.39 -4.60
C THR A 35 -19.10 -4.17 -6.10
N SER A 36 -20.09 -3.36 -6.48
CA SER A 36 -20.31 -2.99 -7.89
C SER A 36 -19.57 -1.69 -8.21
N SER A 37 -18.85 -1.66 -9.33
CA SER A 37 -18.26 -0.41 -9.86
C SER A 37 -19.14 0.23 -10.94
N PRO A 38 -18.94 1.52 -11.27
CA PRO A 38 -19.67 2.22 -12.33
C PRO A 38 -19.62 1.56 -13.72
N ASP A 39 -18.64 0.66 -13.96
CA ASP A 39 -18.52 -0.14 -15.19
C ASP A 39 -19.47 -1.36 -15.23
N GLY A 40 -20.30 -1.55 -14.20
CA GLY A 40 -21.24 -2.68 -14.09
C GLY A 40 -20.59 -4.01 -13.71
N LYS A 41 -19.29 -4.02 -13.36
CA LYS A 41 -18.59 -5.22 -12.90
C LYS A 41 -18.56 -5.30 -11.39
N PHE A 42 -18.37 -6.53 -10.91
CA PHE A 42 -18.27 -6.84 -9.50
C PHE A 42 -16.82 -7.14 -9.11
N TYR A 43 -16.38 -6.54 -8.03
CA TYR A 43 -15.03 -6.67 -7.49
C TYR A 43 -15.10 -7.08 -6.02
N SER A 44 -14.05 -7.72 -5.50
CA SER A 44 -13.91 -7.85 -4.05
C SER A 44 -13.73 -6.44 -3.44
N PRO A 45 -14.34 -6.15 -2.28
CA PRO A 45 -14.21 -4.85 -1.62
C PRO A 45 -12.74 -4.41 -1.49
N GLY A 46 -12.47 -3.15 -1.83
CA GLY A 46 -11.13 -2.57 -1.85
C GLY A 46 -10.26 -2.98 -3.04
N ASN A 47 -10.81 -3.69 -4.02
CA ASN A 47 -10.13 -4.07 -5.26
C ASN A 47 -10.85 -3.57 -6.53
N ALA A 48 -11.93 -2.78 -6.39
CA ALA A 48 -12.45 -2.06 -7.55
C ALA A 48 -11.35 -1.12 -8.10
N PRO A 49 -11.29 -0.87 -9.42
CA PRO A 49 -10.23 -0.07 -10.03
C PRO A 49 -10.01 1.30 -9.36
N GLU A 50 -11.09 1.96 -8.96
CA GLU A 50 -11.09 3.24 -8.27
C GLU A 50 -10.55 3.16 -6.84
N GLU A 51 -10.96 2.15 -6.09
CA GLU A 51 -10.51 1.92 -4.71
C GLU A 51 -9.01 1.60 -4.71
N ARG A 52 -8.59 0.74 -5.63
CA ARG A 52 -7.20 0.32 -5.77
C ARG A 52 -6.31 1.50 -6.22
N CYS A 53 -6.80 2.34 -7.13
CA CYS A 53 -6.08 3.53 -7.57
C CYS A 53 -5.92 4.54 -6.43
N HIS A 54 -6.99 4.78 -5.67
CA HIS A 54 -6.95 5.64 -4.49
C HIS A 54 -5.93 5.13 -3.44
N ASP A 55 -5.99 3.84 -3.10
CA ASP A 55 -5.06 3.22 -2.15
C ASP A 55 -3.60 3.31 -2.63
N TRP A 56 -3.36 3.06 -3.92
CA TRP A 56 -2.03 3.18 -4.50
C TRP A 56 -1.50 4.62 -4.45
N GLN A 57 -2.31 5.63 -4.78
CA GLN A 57 -1.90 7.04 -4.69
C GLN A 57 -1.54 7.44 -3.27
N TYR A 58 -2.28 6.91 -2.28
CA TYR A 58 -1.94 7.08 -0.88
C TYR A 58 -0.60 6.43 -0.53
N SER A 59 -0.37 5.18 -0.94
CA SER A 59 0.91 4.49 -0.76
C SER A 59 2.06 5.25 -1.42
N ALA A 60 1.90 5.76 -2.64
CA ALA A 60 2.92 6.54 -3.35
C ALA A 60 3.27 7.86 -2.62
N THR A 61 2.27 8.53 -2.05
CA THR A 61 2.48 9.70 -1.19
C THR A 61 3.25 9.33 0.08
N LEU A 62 2.91 8.18 0.67
CA LEU A 62 3.62 7.66 1.85
C LEU A 62 5.08 7.31 1.53
N VAL A 63 5.38 6.72 0.37
CA VAL A 63 6.77 6.50 -0.10
C VAL A 63 7.55 7.81 -0.05
N SER A 64 7.02 8.86 -0.67
CA SER A 64 7.69 10.17 -0.74
C SER A 64 7.96 10.77 0.66
N ALA A 65 6.98 10.66 1.56
CA ALA A 65 7.15 11.12 2.95
C ALA A 65 8.21 10.29 3.70
N MET A 66 8.22 8.97 3.51
CA MET A 66 9.12 8.06 4.22
C MET A 66 10.56 8.12 3.72
N VAL A 67 10.79 8.36 2.42
CA VAL A 67 12.11 8.65 1.85
C VAL A 67 12.79 9.79 2.62
N ASN A 68 12.09 10.91 2.77
CA ASN A 68 12.61 12.07 3.52
C ASN A 68 12.89 11.72 4.98
N LYS A 69 12.00 10.98 5.65
CA LYS A 69 12.18 10.57 7.05
C LYS A 69 13.35 9.60 7.26
N CYS A 70 13.62 8.74 6.29
CA CYS A 70 14.76 7.82 6.31
C CYS A 70 16.07 8.59 6.17
N LEU A 71 16.15 9.54 5.22
CA LEU A 71 17.32 10.41 5.05
C LEU A 71 17.59 11.26 6.30
N GLU A 72 16.56 11.92 6.86
CA GLU A 72 16.67 12.67 8.11
C GLU A 72 17.18 11.79 9.27
N SER A 73 16.69 10.55 9.36
CA SER A 73 17.13 9.61 10.39
C SER A 73 18.60 9.23 10.24
N LYS A 74 19.02 8.93 9.00
CA LYS A 74 20.40 8.52 8.68
C LYS A 74 21.40 9.66 8.88
N ALA A 75 21.01 10.90 8.57
CA ALA A 75 21.85 12.07 8.82
C ALA A 75 21.89 12.49 10.30
N GLY A 76 20.90 12.07 11.10
CA GLY A 76 20.74 12.53 12.48
C GLY A 76 20.88 11.42 13.52
N LYS A 77 19.81 11.25 14.32
CA LYS A 77 19.78 10.42 15.54
C LYS A 77 20.10 8.93 15.32
N ARG A 78 19.95 8.44 14.09
CA ARG A 78 20.13 7.03 13.72
C ARG A 78 21.28 6.83 12.72
N SER A 79 22.23 7.75 12.67
CA SER A 79 23.40 7.63 11.77
C SER A 79 24.19 6.33 11.96
N HIS A 80 24.22 5.81 13.18
CA HIS A 80 24.84 4.55 13.56
C HIS A 80 24.10 3.28 13.09
N LEU A 81 22.82 3.37 12.72
CA LEU A 81 22.05 2.23 12.23
C LEU A 81 22.31 2.01 10.74
N SER A 82 22.20 0.76 10.31
CA SER A 82 22.17 0.43 8.89
C SER A 82 20.89 0.97 8.22
N GLU A 83 20.97 1.13 6.92
CA GLU A 83 19.85 1.61 6.08
C GLU A 83 18.64 0.68 6.16
N THR A 84 18.87 -0.63 6.17
CA THR A 84 17.83 -1.65 6.33
C THR A 84 17.17 -1.56 7.70
N GLU A 85 17.94 -1.40 8.78
CA GLU A 85 17.38 -1.24 10.13
C GLU A 85 16.50 0.02 10.26
N ILE A 86 16.90 1.13 9.63
CA ILE A 86 16.09 2.36 9.62
C ILE A 86 14.74 2.10 8.94
N ILE A 87 14.75 1.47 7.76
CA ILE A 87 13.53 1.15 7.03
C ILE A 87 12.65 0.17 7.83
N SER A 88 13.23 -0.92 8.35
CA SER A 88 12.52 -1.92 9.13
C SER A 88 11.86 -1.32 10.38
N GLN A 89 12.52 -0.39 11.09
CA GLN A 89 11.91 0.29 12.23
C GLN A 89 10.67 1.10 11.83
N TYR A 90 10.72 1.80 10.70
CA TYR A 90 9.57 2.57 10.23
C TYR A 90 8.44 1.68 9.73
N TYR A 91 8.76 0.61 9.02
CA TYR A 91 7.80 -0.41 8.62
C TYR A 91 7.08 -1.00 9.83
N GLN A 92 7.82 -1.48 10.83
CA GLN A 92 7.23 -2.06 12.05
C GLN A 92 6.31 -1.06 12.78
N ARG A 93 6.66 0.23 12.81
CA ARG A 93 5.80 1.28 13.39
C ARG A 93 4.53 1.51 12.57
N ALA A 94 4.62 1.43 11.24
CA ALA A 94 3.47 1.55 10.37
C ALA A 94 2.51 0.35 10.52
N VAL A 95 3.06 -0.87 10.60
CA VAL A 95 2.29 -2.10 10.87
C VAL A 95 1.62 -2.03 12.24
N ALA A 96 2.36 -1.62 13.27
CA ALA A 96 1.83 -1.44 14.63
C ALA A 96 0.72 -0.38 14.73
N ALA A 97 0.58 0.51 13.73
CA ALA A 97 -0.51 1.47 13.66
C ALA A 97 -1.86 0.85 13.22
N GLY A 98 -1.94 -0.48 13.08
CA GLY A 98 -3.20 -1.21 13.01
C GLY A 98 -4.03 -0.91 11.76
N GLY A 99 -3.38 -0.75 10.61
CA GLY A 99 -4.05 -0.53 9.32
C GLY A 99 -4.30 0.95 8.98
N ARG A 100 -3.86 1.90 9.82
CA ARG A 100 -3.98 3.34 9.57
C ARG A 100 -3.39 3.79 8.22
N TYR A 101 -2.36 3.10 7.76
CA TYR A 101 -1.57 3.46 6.58
C TYR A 101 -1.73 2.48 5.40
N GLY A 102 -2.66 1.52 5.50
CA GLY A 102 -2.85 0.45 4.53
C GLY A 102 -2.73 -0.95 5.16
N THR A 103 -2.96 -1.97 4.36
CA THR A 103 -2.73 -3.38 4.76
C THR A 103 -1.23 -3.65 4.92
N GLU A 104 -0.87 -4.72 5.61
CA GLU A 104 0.53 -5.12 5.77
C GLU A 104 1.23 -5.31 4.42
N GLU A 105 0.58 -5.97 3.45
CA GLU A 105 1.14 -6.15 2.11
C GLU A 105 1.34 -4.82 1.37
N GLN A 106 0.39 -3.87 1.48
CA GLN A 106 0.55 -2.52 0.93
C GLN A 106 1.72 -1.77 1.60
N LEU A 107 1.93 -1.98 2.90
CA LEU A 107 3.07 -1.42 3.62
C LEU A 107 4.38 -2.08 3.18
N LYS A 108 4.44 -3.40 3.02
CA LYS A 108 5.61 -4.09 2.45
C LYS A 108 5.98 -3.49 1.11
N TRP A 109 5.03 -3.41 0.18
CA TRP A 109 5.23 -2.77 -1.12
C TRP A 109 5.75 -1.33 -0.97
N THR A 110 5.13 -0.53 -0.09
CA THR A 110 5.54 0.86 0.16
C THR A 110 7.00 0.95 0.62
N PHE A 111 7.40 0.15 1.60
CA PHE A 111 8.75 0.21 2.17
C PHE A 111 9.80 -0.45 1.28
N THR A 112 9.42 -1.40 0.41
CA THR A 112 10.25 -1.83 -0.72
C THR A 112 10.51 -0.67 -1.68
N LYS A 113 9.49 0.09 -2.07
CA LYS A 113 9.66 1.28 -2.93
C LYS A 113 10.47 2.39 -2.28
N VAL A 114 10.43 2.54 -0.96
CA VAL A 114 11.31 3.47 -0.23
C VAL A 114 12.78 3.05 -0.36
N ALA A 115 13.10 1.76 -0.18
CA ALA A 115 14.45 1.26 -0.36
C ALA A 115 14.95 1.46 -1.80
N GLU A 116 14.12 1.12 -2.79
CA GLU A 116 14.41 1.33 -4.21
C GLU A 116 14.69 2.81 -4.52
N ALA A 117 13.84 3.73 -4.04
CA ALA A 117 13.97 5.17 -4.29
C ALA A 117 15.22 5.78 -3.68
N LEU A 118 15.70 5.22 -2.56
CA LEU A 118 16.93 5.63 -1.89
C LEU A 118 18.18 4.94 -2.44
N ALA A 119 18.02 3.96 -3.34
CA ALA A 119 19.06 3.02 -3.74
C ALA A 119 19.73 2.31 -2.55
N TRP A 120 18.94 2.02 -1.51
CA TRP A 120 19.36 1.29 -0.31
C TRP A 120 19.12 -0.21 -0.49
N PRO A 121 19.81 -1.07 0.28
CA PRO A 121 19.54 -2.50 0.27
C PRO A 121 18.08 -2.79 0.63
N LEU A 122 17.48 -3.75 -0.09
CA LEU A 122 16.11 -4.17 0.17
C LEU A 122 16.03 -4.84 1.56
N PRO A 123 15.17 -4.35 2.46
CA PRO A 123 14.95 -4.97 3.76
C PRO A 123 14.14 -6.26 3.64
N GLU A 124 14.36 -7.20 4.56
CA GLU A 124 13.45 -8.33 4.78
C GLU A 124 12.25 -7.83 5.61
N LEU A 125 11.06 -7.74 5.00
CA LEU A 125 9.84 -7.12 5.58
C LEU A 125 8.65 -8.09 5.66
#